data_AF-L8JKR9-F1
#
_entry.id   AF-L8JKR9-F1
#
_cell.length_a   1.000
_cell.length_b   1.000
_cell.length_c   1.000
_cell.angle_alpha   90.00
_cell.angle_beta   90.00
_cell.angle_gamma   90.00
#
_symmetry.space_group_name_H-M   'P 1'
#
loop_
_entity.id
_entity.type
_entity.pdbx_description
1 polymer ?
#
loop_
_entity_poly.entity_id
_entity_poly.type
_entity_poly.pdbx_seq_one_letter_code
_entity_poly.pdbx_strand_id
1 'polypeptide(L)'
;MKETQYVDALPDMTAAINYADQNFAEGKLIVWGSSYSAALALKLTGDMPDKVDAVLAFSPGEYFASQGRSRDYITSSAINVSQPAFITSSRDEKNNWWGIYVTIPSDKKQYYLPETAGNHGSRALWSRYPDSKGYWEAVTQFLSSF
;
A
#
# COMPACT_ATOMS: atom_id res chain seq x y z
N MET A 1 -26.12 -17.29 0.38
CA MET A 1 -25.40 -16.12 -0.19
C MET A 1 -23.92 -16.35 0.01
N LYS A 2 -23.09 -16.03 -0.98
CA LYS A 2 -21.63 -16.06 -0.81
C LYS A 2 -21.24 -14.78 -0.06
N GLU A 3 -20.49 -14.89 1.03
CA GLU A 3 -20.03 -13.73 1.80
C GLU A 3 -18.99 -12.93 1.01
N THR A 4 -19.07 -11.60 1.09
CA THR A 4 -18.09 -10.68 0.50
C THR A 4 -16.78 -10.75 1.26
N GLN A 5 -15.68 -10.96 0.53
CA GLN A 5 -14.32 -11.05 1.05
C GLN A 5 -13.48 -9.84 0.64
N TYR A 6 -12.33 -9.66 1.27
CA TYR A 6 -11.43 -8.55 0.95
C TYR A 6 -10.96 -8.57 -0.50
N VAL A 7 -10.64 -9.75 -1.06
CA VAL A 7 -10.24 -9.89 -2.46
C VAL A 7 -11.35 -9.55 -3.46
N ASP A 8 -12.62 -9.54 -3.02
CA ASP A 8 -13.74 -9.17 -3.89
C ASP A 8 -13.77 -7.66 -4.20
N ALA A 9 -12.96 -6.85 -3.49
CA ALA A 9 -12.76 -5.44 -3.81
C ALA A 9 -11.85 -5.22 -5.03
N LEU A 10 -11.07 -6.22 -5.47
CA LEU A 10 -10.10 -6.06 -6.57
C LEU A 10 -10.74 -5.56 -7.88
N PRO A 11 -11.86 -6.12 -8.38
CA PRO A 11 -12.50 -5.61 -9.60
C PRO A 11 -12.89 -4.14 -9.49
N ASP A 12 -13.43 -3.72 -8.34
CA ASP A 12 -13.84 -2.33 -8.11
C ASP A 12 -12.64 -1.39 -8.03
N MET A 13 -11.57 -1.80 -7.34
CA MET A 13 -10.31 -1.05 -7.26
C MET A 13 -9.65 -0.93 -8.65
N THR A 14 -9.61 -2.00 -9.44
CA THR A 14 -9.11 -1.98 -10.82
C THR A 14 -9.94 -1.04 -11.70
N ALA A 15 -11.26 -1.10 -11.60
CA ALA A 15 -12.15 -0.21 -12.35
C ALA A 15 -11.93 1.26 -11.94
N ALA A 16 -11.79 1.54 -10.65
CA ALA A 16 -11.53 2.89 -10.15
C ALA A 16 -10.18 3.45 -10.65
N ILE A 17 -9.11 2.65 -10.63
CA ILE A 17 -7.80 3.06 -11.17
C ILE A 17 -7.91 3.37 -12.66
N ASN A 18 -8.48 2.47 -13.45
CA ASN A 18 -8.64 2.69 -14.89
C ASN A 18 -9.51 3.91 -15.20
N TYR A 19 -10.58 4.11 -14.44
CA TYR A 19 -11.46 5.26 -14.64
C TYR A 19 -10.75 6.58 -14.29
N ALA A 20 -10.00 6.62 -13.18
CA ALA A 20 -9.21 7.79 -12.81
C ALA A 20 -8.11 8.10 -13.83
N ASP A 21 -7.35 7.10 -14.26
CA ASP A 21 -6.32 7.21 -15.30
C ASP A 21 -6.87 7.80 -16.60
N GLN A 22 -8.04 7.33 -17.05
CA GLN A 22 -8.63 7.75 -18.32
C GLN A 22 -9.36 9.10 -18.28
N ASN A 23 -9.91 9.49 -17.13
CA ASN A 23 -10.88 10.59 -17.07
C ASN A 23 -10.48 11.74 -16.13
N PHE A 24 -9.58 11.52 -15.17
CA PHE A 24 -9.29 12.52 -14.13
C PHE A 24 -7.80 12.81 -13.91
N ALA A 25 -6.91 11.89 -14.28
CA ALA A 25 -5.48 12.06 -14.05
C ALA A 25 -4.90 13.11 -15.02
N GLU A 26 -4.72 14.34 -14.53
CA GLU A 26 -3.94 15.39 -15.21
C GLU A 26 -2.45 15.37 -14.79
N GLY A 27 -2.11 14.51 -13.81
CA GLY A 27 -0.77 14.37 -13.24
C GLY A 27 -0.53 12.96 -12.75
N LYS A 28 0.27 12.81 -11.69
CA LYS A 28 0.64 11.51 -11.13
C LYS A 28 -0.55 10.83 -10.46
N LEU A 29 -0.88 9.61 -10.89
CA LEU A 29 -1.91 8.79 -10.26
C LEU A 29 -1.31 7.91 -9.16
N ILE A 30 -1.59 8.27 -7.91
CA ILE A 30 -1.06 7.59 -6.73
C ILE A 30 -2.16 6.75 -6.08
N VAL A 31 -1.89 5.48 -5.81
CA VAL A 31 -2.80 4.59 -5.08
C VAL A 31 -2.42 4.55 -3.60
N TRP A 32 -3.38 4.76 -2.72
CA TRP A 32 -3.17 4.80 -1.27
C TRP A 32 -4.13 3.84 -0.56
N GLY A 33 -3.59 2.86 0.16
CA GLY A 33 -4.38 1.91 0.95
C GLY A 33 -4.02 1.83 2.43
N SER A 34 -4.87 1.12 3.19
CA SER A 34 -4.74 0.90 4.63
C SER A 34 -5.14 -0.52 5.01
N SER A 35 -4.30 -1.23 5.78
CA SER A 35 -4.51 -2.63 6.15
C SER A 35 -4.65 -3.50 4.89
N TYR A 36 -5.68 -4.34 4.79
CA TYR A 36 -5.91 -5.18 3.62
C TYR A 36 -5.90 -4.40 2.30
N SER A 37 -6.45 -3.17 2.26
CA SER A 37 -6.49 -2.40 1.02
C SER A 37 -5.12 -1.82 0.65
N ALA A 38 -4.20 -1.65 1.62
CA ALA A 38 -2.79 -1.33 1.35
C ALA A 38 -2.09 -2.49 0.64
N ALA A 39 -2.39 -3.71 1.07
CA ALA A 39 -1.86 -4.92 0.44
C ALA A 39 -2.41 -5.07 -0.99
N LEU A 40 -3.71 -4.85 -1.20
CA LEU A 40 -4.30 -4.84 -2.55
C LEU A 40 -3.79 -3.69 -3.42
N ALA A 41 -3.50 -2.52 -2.86
CA ALA A 41 -2.87 -1.41 -3.58
C ALA A 41 -1.49 -1.78 -4.12
N LEU A 42 -0.64 -2.42 -3.30
CA LEU A 42 0.66 -2.95 -3.73
C LEU A 42 0.50 -3.99 -4.85
N LYS A 43 -0.46 -4.90 -4.69
CA LYS A 43 -0.78 -5.89 -5.72
C LYS A 43 -1.15 -5.23 -7.05
N LEU A 44 -2.10 -4.30 -7.05
CA LEU A 44 -2.55 -3.64 -8.27
C LEU A 44 -1.46 -2.79 -8.91
N THR A 45 -0.58 -2.17 -8.12
CA THR A 45 0.57 -1.41 -8.64
C THR A 45 1.52 -2.34 -9.41
N GLY A 46 1.75 -3.55 -8.92
CA GLY A 46 2.58 -4.55 -9.61
C GLY A 46 1.88 -5.26 -10.77
N ASP A 47 0.56 -5.43 -10.70
CA ASP A 47 -0.24 -6.08 -11.76
C ASP A 47 -0.57 -5.12 -12.92
N MET A 48 -0.57 -3.81 -12.67
CA MET A 48 -0.93 -2.76 -13.64
C MET A 48 0.14 -1.64 -13.65
N PRO A 49 1.41 -1.93 -13.96
CA PRO A 49 2.49 -0.97 -13.75
C PRO A 49 2.37 0.30 -14.60
N ASP A 50 1.70 0.23 -15.75
CA ASP A 50 1.48 1.38 -16.64
C ASP A 50 0.32 2.29 -16.21
N LYS A 51 -0.39 1.97 -15.11
CA LYS A 51 -1.60 2.65 -14.65
C LYS A 51 -1.47 3.36 -13.31
N VAL A 52 -0.35 3.19 -12.63
CA VAL A 52 -0.11 3.74 -11.30
C VAL A 52 1.28 4.32 -11.28
N ASP A 53 1.42 5.58 -10.88
CA ASP A 53 2.70 6.28 -10.79
C ASP A 53 3.40 6.08 -9.44
N ALA A 54 2.65 5.73 -8.39
CA ALA A 54 3.18 5.40 -7.06
C ALA A 54 2.15 4.77 -6.13
N VAL A 55 2.65 4.20 -5.03
CA VAL A 55 1.81 3.57 -3.99
C VAL A 55 2.21 3.98 -2.58
N LEU A 56 1.21 4.30 -1.75
CA LEU A 56 1.34 4.41 -0.29
C LEU A 56 0.57 3.28 0.39
N ALA A 57 1.27 2.46 1.17
CA ALA A 57 0.71 1.30 1.83
C ALA A 57 0.89 1.37 3.35
N PHE A 58 -0.21 1.58 4.06
CA PHE A 58 -0.23 1.60 5.54
C PHE A 58 -0.62 0.24 6.09
N SER A 59 0.26 -0.38 6.87
CA SER A 59 0.16 -1.72 7.42
C SER A 59 -0.30 -2.76 6.38
N PRO A 60 0.42 -2.97 5.27
CA PRO A 60 0.12 -4.07 4.35
C PRO A 60 0.53 -5.42 4.95
N GLY A 61 0.14 -6.51 4.28
CA GLY A 61 0.50 -7.87 4.67
C GLY A 61 -0.19 -8.93 3.81
N GLU A 62 0.23 -10.18 3.99
CA GLU A 62 -0.32 -11.35 3.29
C GLU A 62 -1.61 -11.86 3.96
N TYR A 63 -2.69 -11.07 3.85
CA TYR A 63 -3.95 -11.32 4.57
C TYR A 63 -4.85 -12.39 3.95
N PHE A 64 -4.54 -12.86 2.74
CA PHE A 64 -5.55 -13.44 1.84
C PHE A 64 -5.52 -14.98 1.77
N ALA A 65 -4.65 -15.63 2.56
CA ALA A 65 -4.54 -17.09 2.56
C ALA A 65 -5.84 -17.79 2.99
N SER A 66 -6.57 -17.24 3.98
CA SER A 66 -7.89 -17.75 4.39
C SER A 66 -8.98 -17.53 3.34
N GLN A 67 -8.74 -16.65 2.37
CA GLN A 67 -9.60 -16.37 1.22
C GLN A 67 -9.18 -17.19 -0.02
N GLY A 68 -8.40 -18.25 0.17
CA GLY A 68 -7.98 -19.18 -0.89
C GLY A 68 -6.88 -18.65 -1.80
N ARG A 69 -6.18 -17.58 -1.40
CA ARG A 69 -5.00 -17.07 -2.12
C ARG A 69 -3.71 -17.72 -1.62
N SER A 70 -2.64 -17.60 -2.40
CA SER A 70 -1.32 -18.05 -1.98
C SER A 70 -0.81 -17.23 -0.79
N ARG A 71 0.17 -17.77 -0.04
CA ARG A 71 0.75 -17.09 1.13
C ARG A 71 1.64 -15.90 0.76
N ASP A 72 2.03 -15.83 -0.50
CA ASP A 72 2.86 -14.81 -1.11
C ASP A 72 2.07 -13.96 -2.12
N TYR A 73 0.73 -13.97 -2.06
CA TYR A 73 -0.16 -13.38 -3.06
C TYR A 73 0.14 -11.93 -3.39
N ILE A 74 0.60 -11.15 -2.41
CA ILE A 74 0.99 -9.75 -2.59
C ILE A 74 2.45 -9.65 -3.02
N THR A 75 3.33 -10.44 -2.40
CA THR A 75 4.75 -10.52 -2.73
C THR A 75 4.98 -10.89 -4.20
N SER A 76 4.21 -11.84 -4.75
CA SER A 76 4.29 -12.27 -6.16
C SER A 76 3.92 -11.18 -7.16
N SER A 77 3.14 -10.16 -6.75
CA SER A 77 2.87 -8.98 -7.58
C SER A 77 3.88 -7.86 -7.32
N ALA A 78 4.33 -7.72 -6.06
CA ALA A 78 5.27 -6.68 -5.64
C ALA A 78 6.63 -6.74 -6.38
N ILE A 79 7.03 -7.90 -6.91
CA ILE A 79 8.23 -8.05 -7.76
C ILE A 79 8.21 -7.15 -9.00
N ASN A 80 7.03 -6.69 -9.43
CA ASN A 80 6.84 -5.88 -10.64
C ASN A 80 6.67 -4.39 -10.32
N VAL A 81 6.72 -3.99 -9.04
CA VAL A 81 6.55 -2.59 -8.61
C VAL A 81 7.85 -1.83 -8.85
N SER A 82 7.97 -1.22 -10.03
CA SER A 82 9.12 -0.38 -10.41
C SER A 82 8.96 1.08 -9.97
N GLN A 83 7.74 1.49 -9.66
CA GLN A 83 7.35 2.83 -9.25
C GLN A 83 7.75 3.13 -7.80
N PRO A 84 7.85 4.41 -7.42
CA PRO A 84 8.00 4.80 -6.02
C PRO A 84 6.93 4.14 -5.13
N ALA A 85 7.40 3.49 -4.06
CA ALA A 85 6.55 2.75 -3.14
C ALA A 85 6.88 3.14 -1.71
N PHE A 86 5.88 3.53 -0.94
CA PHE A 86 6.01 3.85 0.47
C PHE A 86 5.27 2.83 1.32
N ILE A 87 5.96 2.20 2.28
CA ILE A 87 5.35 1.29 3.24
C ILE A 87 5.55 1.80 4.67
N THR A 88 4.48 1.86 5.45
CA THR A 88 4.57 2.17 6.88
C THR A 88 3.62 1.29 7.68
N SER A 89 3.76 1.24 9.00
CA SER A 89 2.87 0.50 9.90
C SER A 89 3.06 0.93 11.36
N SER A 90 2.40 0.23 12.30
CA SER A 90 2.91 0.21 13.68
C SER A 90 4.25 -0.53 13.73
N ARG A 91 5.04 -0.34 14.79
CA ARG A 91 6.40 -0.88 14.88
C ARG A 91 6.43 -2.41 14.81
N ASP A 92 5.52 -3.06 15.51
CA ASP A 92 5.51 -4.52 15.65
C ASP A 92 4.96 -5.25 14.41
N GLU A 93 4.41 -4.50 13.46
CA GLU A 93 3.88 -5.04 12.19
C GLU A 93 4.96 -5.19 11.11
N LYS A 94 6.18 -4.70 11.33
CA LYS A 94 7.26 -4.76 10.34
C LYS A 94 7.42 -6.14 9.71
N ASN A 95 7.40 -7.19 10.53
CA ASN A 95 7.62 -8.56 10.06
C ASN A 95 6.51 -9.07 9.13
N ASN A 96 5.32 -8.46 9.15
CA ASN A 96 4.20 -8.84 8.28
C ASN A 96 4.39 -8.36 6.83
N TRP A 97 5.17 -7.29 6.62
CA TRP A 97 5.34 -6.68 5.29
C TRP A 97 6.78 -6.53 4.84
N TRP A 98 7.78 -6.76 5.71
CA TRP A 98 9.19 -6.58 5.34
C TRP A 98 9.59 -7.41 4.12
N GLY A 99 9.08 -8.65 4.01
CA GLY A 99 9.27 -9.50 2.84
C GLY A 99 8.73 -8.89 1.54
N ILE A 100 7.58 -8.22 1.60
CA ILE A 100 7.01 -7.48 0.47
C ILE A 100 7.94 -6.31 0.10
N TYR A 101 8.36 -5.51 1.09
CA TYR A 101 9.23 -4.34 0.87
C TYR A 101 10.56 -4.70 0.20
N VAL A 102 11.26 -5.73 0.67
CA VAL A 102 12.57 -6.12 0.09
C VAL A 102 12.46 -6.64 -1.33
N THR A 103 11.27 -7.12 -1.71
CA THR A 103 11.00 -7.71 -3.03
C THR A 103 10.71 -6.64 -4.09
N ILE A 104 10.26 -5.46 -3.68
CA ILE A 104 9.98 -4.33 -4.58
C ILE A 104 11.29 -3.89 -5.26
N PRO A 105 11.40 -3.95 -6.60
CA PRO A 105 12.64 -3.62 -7.31
C PRO A 105 12.93 -2.11 -7.38
N SER A 106 11.92 -1.25 -7.17
CA SER A 106 12.10 0.21 -7.24
C SER A 106 13.26 0.69 -6.35
N ASP A 107 14.10 1.56 -6.92
CA ASP A 107 15.15 2.30 -6.23
C ASP A 107 14.59 3.46 -5.38
N LYS A 108 13.35 3.86 -5.67
CA LYS A 108 12.59 4.91 -4.96
C LYS A 108 11.64 4.34 -3.90
N LYS A 109 11.81 3.07 -3.49
CA LYS A 109 11.06 2.52 -2.37
C LYS A 109 11.53 3.12 -1.04
N GLN A 110 10.58 3.47 -0.19
CA GLN A 110 10.78 4.08 1.11
C GLN A 110 9.94 3.35 2.16
N TYR A 111 10.38 3.37 3.41
CA TYR A 111 9.54 2.92 4.52
C TYR A 111 9.67 3.83 5.73
N TYR A 112 8.64 3.82 6.57
CA TYR A 112 8.64 4.51 7.85
C TYR A 112 8.12 3.63 8.97
N LEU A 113 8.80 3.64 10.11
CA LEU A 113 8.33 3.06 11.36
C LEU A 113 8.48 4.12 12.46
N PRO A 114 7.48 4.29 13.34
CA PRO A 114 7.60 5.21 14.45
C PRO A 114 8.56 4.67 15.51
N GLU A 115 9.10 5.57 16.33
CA GLU A 115 9.87 5.20 17.53
C GLU A 115 8.96 4.62 18.64
N THR A 116 7.68 5.01 18.62
CA THR A 116 6.62 4.51 19.53
C THR A 116 6.16 3.10 19.13
N ALA A 117 5.14 2.57 19.82
CA ALA A 117 4.43 1.37 19.35
C ALA A 117 3.77 1.60 17.97
N GLY A 118 3.33 2.83 17.69
CA GLY A 118 2.64 3.18 16.46
C GLY A 118 1.19 2.74 16.40
N ASN A 119 0.56 3.04 15.27
CA ASN A 119 -0.84 2.74 15.00
C ASN A 119 -0.97 1.90 13.73
N HIS A 120 -1.78 0.84 13.78
CA HIS A 120 -2.11 0.05 12.60
C HIS A 120 -2.92 0.88 11.59
N GLY A 121 -2.52 0.85 10.32
CA GLY A 121 -3.24 1.45 9.20
C GLY A 121 -3.16 2.98 9.14
N SER A 122 -3.85 3.56 8.15
CA SER A 122 -3.85 5.01 7.87
C SER A 122 -4.38 5.88 9.02
N ARG A 123 -5.08 5.30 9.99
CA ARG A 123 -5.44 5.99 11.24
C ARG A 123 -4.23 6.51 12.01
N ALA A 124 -3.03 5.99 11.74
CA ALA A 124 -1.77 6.54 12.23
C ALA A 124 -1.61 8.04 11.92
N LEU A 125 -2.28 8.55 10.89
CA LEU A 125 -2.28 9.96 10.53
C LEU A 125 -3.25 10.83 11.33
N TRP A 126 -4.11 10.25 12.18
CA TRP A 126 -5.09 11.04 12.92
C TRP A 126 -4.42 11.86 14.02
N SER A 127 -4.74 13.14 14.09
CA SER A 127 -4.17 14.12 15.03
C SER A 127 -4.37 13.76 16.51
N ARG A 128 -5.34 12.87 16.81
CA ARG A 128 -5.55 12.34 18.17
C ARG A 128 -4.39 11.48 18.67
N TYR A 129 -3.54 10.97 17.77
CA TYR A 129 -2.39 10.17 18.12
C TYR A 129 -1.13 11.04 18.21
N PRO A 130 -0.38 10.96 19.32
CA PRO A 130 0.79 11.82 19.54
C PRO A 130 1.93 11.56 18.54
N ASP A 131 2.00 10.36 17.97
CA ASP A 131 3.00 9.96 16.97
C ASP A 131 2.59 10.26 15.53
N SER A 132 1.37 10.78 15.29
CA SER A 132 0.86 11.09 13.94
C SER A 132 1.75 12.05 13.15
N LYS A 133 2.46 12.95 13.85
CA LYS A 133 3.38 13.90 13.23
C LYS A 133 4.49 13.19 12.44
N GLY A 134 5.11 12.16 13.00
CA GLY A 134 6.19 11.44 12.32
C GLY A 134 5.70 10.68 11.09
N TYR A 135 4.48 10.12 11.15
CA TYR A 135 3.83 9.53 9.97
C TYR A 135 3.57 10.57 8.88
N TRP A 136 3.04 11.75 9.23
CA TRP A 136 2.81 12.83 8.27
C TRP A 136 4.09 13.38 7.66
N GLU A 137 5.16 13.51 8.43
CA GLU A 137 6.47 13.93 7.95
C GLU A 137 6.99 12.95 6.88
N ALA A 138 6.94 11.65 7.15
CA ALA A 138 7.37 10.62 6.21
C ALA A 138 6.51 10.58 4.93
N VAL A 139 5.18 10.68 5.06
CA VAL A 139 4.27 10.79 3.92
C VAL A 139 4.58 12.01 3.07
N THR A 140 4.74 13.17 3.71
CA THR A 140 5.02 14.43 3.01
C THR A 140 6.35 14.38 2.29
N GLN A 141 7.37 13.80 2.92
CA GLN A 141 8.68 13.58 2.30
C GLN A 141 8.58 12.68 1.07
N PHE A 142 7.82 11.58 1.15
CA PHE A 142 7.58 10.70 0.01
C PHE A 142 6.86 11.44 -1.12
N LEU A 143 5.75 12.13 -0.82
CA LEU A 143 4.95 12.86 -1.81
C LEU A 143 5.69 14.06 -2.43
N SER A 144 6.71 14.59 -1.76
CA SER A 144 7.55 15.68 -2.28
C SER A 144 8.68 15.19 -3.19
N SER A 145 8.82 13.86 -3.39
CA SER A 145 9.89 13.28 -4.21
C SER A 145 9.49 13.00 -5.67
N PHE A 146 8.32 13.48 -6.08
CA PHE A 146 7.74 13.33 -7.42
C PHE A 146 7.99 14.53 -8.32
#